data_AF-A0A1V5I8Y1-F1
#
_entry.id   AF-A0A1V5I8Y1-F1
#
_cell.length_a   1.000
_cell.length_b   1.000
_cell.length_c   1.000
_cell.angle_alpha   90.00
_cell.angle_beta   90.00
_cell.angle_gamma   90.00
#
_symmetry.space_group_name_H-M   'P 1'
#
loop_
_entity.id
_entity.type
_entity.pdbx_description
1 polymer ?
#
loop_
_entity_poly.entity_id
_entity_poly.type
_entity_poly.pdbx_seq_one_letter_code
_entity_poly.pdbx_strand_id
1 'polypeptide(L)'
;MTEKPQFPSRMHLLCAPSHRPGEFILERRFAQVYAAANGIELDFESLLAAVREWCAAEGVTRDGQSADFSGTSDAGAYSGTVTRFRDEVSVMIRVEGEGRKRYRILGVFDDYSWLVMYQEPLTGEWRSWPGAALDHEGVERDRTDERTAREGFEWVRGRRIIPGARLMRGDVIVAEHRAPLRGR
;
A
#
# COMPACT_ATOMS: atom_id res chain seq x y z
N MET A 1 -13.06 -21.05 11.88
CA MET A 1 -13.44 -19.76 12.50
C MET A 1 -12.43 -18.74 12.03
N THR A 2 -12.83 -17.88 11.11
CA THR A 2 -12.04 -16.74 10.65
C THR A 2 -12.01 -15.73 11.80
N GLU A 3 -10.99 -15.81 12.65
CA GLU A 3 -10.68 -14.72 13.57
C GLU A 3 -10.43 -13.49 12.68
N LYS A 4 -11.45 -12.63 12.56
CA LYS A 4 -11.25 -11.30 11.99
C LYS A 4 -10.07 -10.71 12.75
N PRO A 5 -9.04 -10.19 12.06
CA PRO A 5 -7.96 -9.50 12.75
C PRO A 5 -8.63 -8.44 13.64
N GLN A 6 -8.34 -8.48 14.95
CA GLN A 6 -9.00 -7.68 15.98
C GLN A 6 -8.57 -6.21 15.86
N PHE A 7 -8.82 -5.62 14.70
CA PHE A 7 -8.51 -4.25 14.37
C PHE A 7 -9.54 -3.34 15.06
N PRO A 8 -9.11 -2.23 15.69
CA PRO A 8 -7.73 -1.77 15.78
C PRO A 8 -6.92 -2.36 16.95
N SER A 9 -7.53 -2.94 17.99
CA SER A 9 -6.87 -3.20 19.29
C SER A 9 -5.68 -4.18 19.26
N ARG A 10 -5.70 -5.22 18.41
CA ARG A 10 -4.58 -6.17 18.26
C ARG A 10 -3.82 -6.05 16.94
N MET A 11 -3.96 -4.93 16.22
CA MET A 11 -3.23 -4.72 14.96
C MET A 11 -1.71 -4.82 15.14
N HIS A 12 -1.21 -4.46 16.32
CA HIS A 12 0.21 -4.56 16.67
C HIS A 12 0.83 -5.96 16.48
N LEU A 13 0.05 -7.04 16.52
CA LEU A 13 0.54 -8.40 16.31
C LEU A 13 0.97 -8.64 14.86
N LEU A 14 0.32 -7.98 13.90
CA LEU A 14 0.65 -8.07 12.48
C LEU A 14 1.71 -7.03 12.06
N CYS A 15 2.12 -6.14 12.96
CA CYS A 15 3.03 -5.05 12.66
C CYS A 15 4.45 -5.34 13.19
N ALA A 16 5.45 -4.94 12.40
CA ALA A 16 6.83 -4.93 12.84
C ALA A 16 7.04 -3.78 13.85
N PRO A 17 7.83 -3.96 14.93
CA PRO A 17 8.23 -2.86 15.78
C PRO A 17 9.10 -1.86 15.00
N SER A 18 8.86 -0.57 15.20
CA SER A 18 9.70 0.50 14.67
C SER A 18 10.89 0.77 15.59
N HIS A 19 11.86 1.56 15.10
CA HIS A 19 12.97 2.07 15.90
C HIS A 19 12.52 3.00 17.05
N ARG A 20 11.28 3.50 16.99
CA ARG A 20 10.69 4.35 18.04
C ARG A 20 9.85 3.49 19.00
N PRO A 21 10.06 3.60 20.33
CA PRO A 21 9.27 2.86 21.30
C PRO A 21 7.76 3.11 21.15
N GLY A 22 6.98 2.02 21.10
CA GLY A 22 5.52 2.07 20.98
C GLY A 22 4.99 2.35 19.58
N GLU A 23 5.86 2.52 18.58
CA GLU A 23 5.48 2.63 17.17
C GLU A 23 5.66 1.28 16.45
N PHE A 24 4.66 0.93 15.64
CA PHE A 24 4.62 -0.31 14.88
C PHE A 24 4.23 -0.01 13.43
N ILE A 25 4.79 -0.75 12.48
CA ILE A 25 4.57 -0.56 11.05
C ILE A 25 3.95 -1.84 10.47
N LEU A 26 2.83 -1.73 9.77
CA LEU A 26 2.26 -2.86 9.04
C LEU A 26 3.06 -3.06 7.74
N GLU A 27 4.01 -3.98 7.77
CA GLU A 27 4.77 -4.38 6.59
C GLU A 27 4.25 -5.71 6.05
N ARG A 28 4.02 -5.79 4.74
CA ARG A 28 3.46 -6.99 4.08
C ARG A 28 4.22 -8.26 4.44
N ARG A 29 5.54 -8.25 4.28
CA ARG A 29 6.39 -9.43 4.52
C ARG A 29 6.35 -9.85 5.99
N PHE A 30 6.41 -8.90 6.91
CA PHE A 30 6.33 -9.20 8.35
C PHE A 30 4.97 -9.81 8.70
N ALA A 31 3.88 -9.19 8.26
CA ALA A 31 2.52 -9.65 8.53
C ALA A 31 2.28 -11.06 7.97
N GLN A 32 2.74 -11.33 6.74
CA GLN A 32 2.64 -12.66 6.11
C GLN A 32 3.45 -13.73 6.85
N VAL A 33 4.68 -13.41 7.27
CA VAL A 33 5.53 -14.35 8.03
C VAL A 33 4.91 -14.64 9.39
N TYR A 34 4.45 -13.61 10.11
CA TYR A 34 3.77 -13.78 11.39
C TYR A 34 2.49 -14.62 11.23
N ALA A 35 1.66 -14.31 10.24
CA ALA A 35 0.42 -15.04 9.99
C ALA A 35 0.70 -16.52 9.67
N ALA A 36 1.63 -16.81 8.77
CA ALA A 36 2.03 -18.17 8.44
C ALA A 36 2.56 -18.94 9.65
N ALA A 37 3.39 -18.32 10.49
CA ALA A 37 3.94 -18.94 11.70
C ALA A 37 2.87 -19.27 12.75
N ASN A 38 1.73 -18.59 12.73
CA ASN A 38 0.63 -18.78 13.68
C ASN A 38 -0.59 -19.48 13.04
N GLY A 39 -0.46 -20.03 11.82
CA GLY A 39 -1.55 -20.72 11.13
C GLY A 39 -2.72 -19.82 10.74
N ILE A 40 -2.48 -18.52 10.59
CA ILE A 40 -3.47 -17.52 10.20
C ILE A 40 -3.45 -17.39 8.67
N GLU A 41 -4.60 -17.61 8.03
CA GLU A 41 -4.77 -17.28 6.61
C GLU A 41 -4.89 -15.76 6.47
N LEU A 42 -3.87 -15.13 5.88
CA LEU A 42 -3.81 -13.68 5.69
C LEU A 42 -3.84 -13.33 4.21
N ASP A 43 -4.96 -12.75 3.78
CA ASP A 43 -5.02 -11.94 2.57
C ASP A 43 -4.70 -10.49 2.93
N PHE A 44 -3.52 -10.04 2.53
CA PHE A 44 -3.03 -8.70 2.86
C PHE A 44 -3.82 -7.61 2.14
N GLU A 45 -4.31 -7.85 0.92
CA GLU A 45 -5.13 -6.87 0.20
C GLU A 45 -6.48 -6.69 0.89
N SER A 46 -7.10 -7.81 1.29
CA SER A 46 -8.34 -7.77 2.09
C SER A 46 -8.15 -7.06 3.43
N LEU A 47 -6.99 -7.19 4.08
CA LEU A 47 -6.66 -6.44 5.29
C LEU A 47 -6.61 -4.93 5.02
N LEU A 48 -5.90 -4.50 3.96
CA LEU A 48 -5.83 -3.07 3.59
C LEU A 48 -7.20 -2.53 3.21
N ALA A 49 -8.03 -3.30 2.50
CA ALA A 49 -9.41 -2.95 2.18
C ALA A 49 -10.25 -2.75 3.45
N ALA A 50 -10.16 -3.66 4.43
CA ALA A 50 -10.87 -3.52 5.70
C ALA A 50 -10.44 -2.28 6.49
N VAL A 51 -9.14 -1.95 6.50
CA VAL A 51 -8.64 -0.70 7.12
C VAL A 51 -9.21 0.52 6.41
N ARG A 52 -9.27 0.50 5.08
CA ARG A 52 -9.83 1.59 4.26
C ARG A 52 -11.32 1.80 4.52
N GLU A 53 -12.09 0.72 4.57
CA GLU A 53 -13.52 0.74 4.91
C GLU A 53 -13.76 1.31 6.31
N TRP A 54 -12.95 0.90 7.29
CA TRP A 54 -13.02 1.46 8.64
C TRP A 54 -12.69 2.96 8.66
N CYS A 55 -11.61 3.38 8.00
CA CYS A 55 -11.27 4.80 7.89
C CYS A 55 -12.42 5.60 7.28
N ALA A 56 -13.08 5.06 6.25
CA ALA A 56 -14.24 5.71 5.64
C ALA A 56 -15.44 5.81 6.60
N ALA A 57 -15.69 4.79 7.42
CA ALA A 57 -16.74 4.81 8.45
C ALA A 57 -16.46 5.87 9.53
N GLU A 58 -15.20 6.09 9.89
CA GLU A 58 -14.78 7.17 10.80
C GLU A 58 -14.70 8.55 10.12
N GLY A 59 -14.99 8.65 8.81
CA GLY A 59 -14.95 9.90 8.05
C GLY A 59 -13.55 10.34 7.56
N VAL A 60 -12.55 9.46 7.66
CA VAL A 60 -11.16 9.68 7.22
C VAL A 60 -10.96 9.13 5.81
N THR A 61 -11.27 9.95 4.80
CA THR A 61 -11.26 9.57 3.38
C THR A 61 -10.37 10.44 2.49
N ARG A 62 -9.76 11.49 3.05
CA ARG A 62 -8.87 12.43 2.33
C ARG A 62 -7.62 12.69 3.15
N ASP A 63 -6.54 13.04 2.44
CA ASP A 63 -5.27 13.39 3.08
C ASP A 63 -5.45 14.50 4.13
N GLY A 64 -4.79 14.33 5.28
CA GLY A 64 -4.85 15.25 6.42
C GLY A 64 -6.10 15.12 7.29
N GLN A 65 -7.09 14.29 6.93
CA GLN A 65 -8.24 14.05 7.80
C GLN A 65 -7.87 13.20 9.00
N SER A 66 -8.53 13.50 10.13
CA SER A 66 -8.39 12.74 11.36
C SER A 66 -9.74 12.60 12.06
N ALA A 67 -9.93 11.50 12.76
CA ALA A 67 -11.10 11.23 13.59
C ALA A 67 -10.69 10.56 14.91
N ASP A 68 -11.44 10.86 15.97
CA ASP A 68 -11.35 10.18 17.25
C ASP A 68 -12.25 8.95 17.23
N PHE A 69 -11.78 7.84 17.80
CA PHE A 69 -12.54 6.60 17.88
C PHE A 69 -12.44 5.98 19.28
N SER A 70 -13.40 5.15 19.64
CA SER A 70 -13.36 4.35 20.87
C SER A 70 -14.18 3.07 20.75
N GLY A 71 -13.90 2.08 21.59
CA GLY A 71 -14.60 0.80 21.57
C GLY A 71 -14.18 -0.14 22.69
N THR A 72 -14.62 -1.39 22.57
CA THR A 72 -14.31 -2.46 23.54
C THR A 72 -13.88 -3.71 22.78
N SER A 73 -12.87 -4.41 23.30
CA SER A 73 -12.38 -5.68 22.76
C SER A 73 -12.09 -6.67 23.90
N ASP A 74 -11.68 -7.90 23.59
CA ASP A 74 -11.23 -8.88 24.58
C ASP A 74 -10.05 -8.39 25.43
N ALA A 75 -9.28 -7.42 24.92
CA ALA A 75 -8.17 -6.78 25.63
C ALA A 75 -8.61 -5.61 26.54
N GLY A 76 -9.90 -5.23 26.52
CA GLY A 76 -10.45 -4.12 27.29
C GLY A 76 -10.96 -2.97 26.44
N ALA A 77 -11.34 -1.87 27.13
CA ALA A 77 -11.75 -0.63 26.50
C ALA A 77 -10.56 0.05 25.82
N TYR A 78 -10.81 0.67 24.68
CA TYR A 78 -9.79 1.41 23.94
C TYR A 78 -10.33 2.72 23.38
N SER A 79 -9.42 3.66 23.19
CA SER A 79 -9.68 4.95 22.55
C SER A 79 -8.46 5.41 21.77
N GLY A 80 -8.66 6.25 20.77
CA GLY A 80 -7.58 6.64 19.89
C GLY A 80 -7.95 7.69 18.87
N THR A 81 -6.97 7.99 18.03
CA THR A 81 -7.13 8.86 16.88
C THR A 81 -6.62 8.15 15.63
N VAL A 82 -7.35 8.24 14.54
CA VAL A 82 -6.92 7.79 13.23
C VAL A 82 -6.67 9.03 12.37
N THR A 83 -5.55 9.05 11.66
CA THR A 83 -5.16 10.14 10.75
C THR A 83 -4.68 9.55 9.43
N ARG A 84 -5.15 10.08 8.30
CA ARG A 84 -4.59 9.76 6.98
C ARG A 84 -3.48 10.74 6.61
N PHE A 85 -2.36 10.20 6.18
CA PHE A 85 -1.22 10.92 5.59
C PHE A 85 -0.94 10.33 4.21
N ARG A 86 -1.51 10.93 3.17
CA ARG A 86 -1.46 10.41 1.78
C ARG A 86 -1.92 8.94 1.76
N ASP A 87 -1.03 8.02 1.40
CA ASP A 87 -1.29 6.58 1.34
C ASP A 87 -1.02 5.84 2.67
N GLU A 88 -0.64 6.57 3.72
CA GLU A 88 -0.45 6.03 5.05
C GLU A 88 -1.67 6.33 5.93
N VAL A 89 -2.05 5.35 6.76
CA VAL A 89 -2.91 5.57 7.92
C VAL A 89 -2.07 5.47 9.18
N SER A 90 -2.08 6.53 9.98
CA SER A 90 -1.56 6.52 11.34
C SER A 90 -2.69 6.32 12.34
N VAL A 91 -2.66 5.21 13.09
CA VAL A 91 -3.61 4.93 14.16
C VAL A 91 -2.88 5.08 15.49
N MET A 92 -3.26 6.08 16.27
CA MET A 92 -2.85 6.19 17.66
C MET A 92 -3.91 5.53 18.52
N ILE A 93 -3.54 4.56 19.36
CA ILE A 93 -4.49 3.85 20.22
C ILE A 93 -3.96 3.72 21.63
N ARG A 94 -4.85 3.84 22.60
CA ARG A 94 -4.64 3.49 23.99
C ARG A 94 -5.63 2.41 24.35
N VAL A 95 -5.11 1.26 24.75
CA VAL A 95 -5.89 0.16 25.35
C VAL A 95 -5.68 0.25 26.86
N GLU A 96 -6.76 0.10 27.63
CA GLU A 96 -6.68 0.06 29.09
C GLU A 96 -5.70 -1.04 29.55
N GLY A 97 -4.75 -0.70 30.42
CA GLY A 97 -3.73 -1.63 30.91
C GLY A 97 -2.53 -1.88 29.99
N GLU A 98 -2.60 -1.61 28.68
CA GLU A 98 -1.49 -1.88 27.74
C GLU A 98 -0.68 -0.64 27.30
N GLY A 99 -1.10 0.54 27.74
CA GLY A 99 -0.45 1.80 27.38
C GLY A 99 -0.79 2.29 25.96
N ARG A 100 -0.01 3.27 25.49
CA ARG A 100 -0.23 3.91 24.19
C ARG A 100 0.61 3.23 23.11
N LYS A 101 -0.01 2.91 21.98
CA LYS A 101 0.63 2.35 20.79
C LYS A 101 0.31 3.22 19.57
N ARG A 102 1.22 3.27 18.60
CA ARG A 102 1.02 3.90 17.31
C ARG A 102 1.22 2.89 16.21
N TYR A 103 0.26 2.76 15.30
CA TYR A 103 0.36 1.95 14.11
C TYR A 103 0.51 2.85 12.89
N ARG A 104 1.42 2.49 12.00
CA ARG A 104 1.58 3.09 10.67
C ARG A 104 1.27 2.02 9.65
N ILE A 105 0.25 2.25 8.85
CA ILE A 105 -0.25 1.32 7.86
C ILE A 105 -0.02 1.97 6.50
N LEU A 106 0.92 1.44 5.73
CA LEU A 106 1.31 2.00 4.44
C LEU A 106 0.48 1.37 3.31
N GLY A 107 0.26 2.13 2.23
CA GLY A 107 -0.43 1.62 1.03
C GLY A 107 -1.93 1.42 1.20
N VAL A 108 -2.57 2.08 2.18
CA VAL A 108 -3.98 1.80 2.51
C VAL A 108 -4.94 2.32 1.45
N PHE A 109 -4.62 3.41 0.77
CA PHE A 109 -5.51 4.09 -0.17
C PHE A 109 -5.12 3.89 -1.63
N ASP A 110 -3.99 3.22 -1.88
CA ASP A 110 -3.39 3.00 -3.19
C ASP A 110 -3.03 4.30 -3.92
N ASP A 111 -2.85 5.41 -3.18
CA ASP A 111 -2.53 6.70 -3.78
C ASP A 111 -1.19 6.63 -4.54
N TYR A 112 -0.23 5.83 -4.04
CA TYR A 112 1.07 5.59 -4.67
C TYR A 112 1.20 4.18 -5.26
N SER A 113 0.09 3.62 -5.75
CA SER A 113 0.09 2.29 -6.38
C SER A 113 0.36 2.32 -7.89
N TRP A 114 0.52 3.50 -8.47
CA TRP A 114 0.64 3.65 -9.93
C TRP A 114 2.07 3.43 -10.39
N LEU A 115 2.21 2.75 -11.52
CA LEU A 115 3.50 2.38 -12.08
C LEU A 115 3.46 2.56 -13.59
N VAL A 116 4.57 3.02 -14.16
CA VAL A 116 4.77 3.03 -15.60
C VAL A 116 5.81 1.97 -15.94
N MET A 117 5.44 1.05 -16.81
CA MET A 117 6.37 0.08 -17.40
C MET A 117 6.59 0.45 -18.86
N TYR A 118 7.82 0.31 -19.35
CA TYR A 118 8.14 0.47 -20.75
C TYR A 118 8.88 -0.74 -21.28
N GLN A 119 8.68 -1.04 -22.55
CA GLN A 119 9.42 -2.08 -23.23
C GLN A 119 10.79 -1.51 -23.65
N GLU A 120 11.87 -2.07 -23.14
CA GLU A 120 13.22 -1.68 -23.50
C GLU A 120 13.46 -1.98 -25.00
N PRO A 121 13.98 -1.03 -25.79
CA PRO A 121 14.02 -1.17 -27.26
C PRO A 121 14.89 -2.29 -27.83
N LEU A 122 15.97 -2.65 -27.13
CA LEU A 122 16.99 -3.61 -27.57
C LEU A 122 16.69 -5.04 -27.10
N THR A 123 16.25 -5.19 -25.86
CA THR A 123 16.01 -6.49 -25.22
C THR A 123 14.55 -6.90 -25.27
N GLY A 124 13.63 -5.95 -25.45
CA GLY A 124 12.19 -6.20 -25.41
C GLY A 124 11.65 -6.47 -24.00
N GLU A 125 12.48 -6.32 -22.96
CA GLU A 125 12.10 -6.52 -21.56
C GLU A 125 11.22 -5.37 -21.06
N TRP A 126 10.31 -5.66 -20.14
CA TRP A 126 9.54 -4.63 -19.44
C TRP A 126 10.34 -4.10 -18.26
N ARG A 127 10.53 -2.77 -18.22
CA ARG A 127 11.26 -2.07 -17.16
C ARG A 127 10.39 -0.99 -16.54
N SER A 128 10.55 -0.73 -15.26
CA SER A 128 9.87 0.39 -14.59
C SER A 128 10.43 1.73 -15.03
N TRP A 129 9.62 2.78 -14.95
CA TRP A 129 10.05 4.16 -15.10
C TRP A 129 9.81 4.91 -13.79
N PRO A 130 10.72 5.80 -13.35
CA PRO A 130 11.93 6.26 -14.06
C PRO A 130 13.20 5.43 -13.84
N GLY A 131 13.23 4.50 -12.89
CA GLY A 131 14.43 3.78 -12.45
C GLY A 131 14.96 2.70 -13.41
N ALA A 132 14.20 2.31 -14.43
CA ALA A 132 14.56 1.25 -15.38
C ALA A 132 14.79 -0.13 -14.72
N ALA A 133 14.15 -0.36 -13.57
CA ALA A 133 14.33 -1.58 -12.79
C ALA A 133 13.65 -2.78 -13.46
N LEU A 134 14.24 -3.94 -13.23
CA LEU A 134 13.73 -5.26 -13.62
C LEU A 134 13.32 -6.08 -12.40
N ASP A 135 13.98 -5.85 -11.27
CA ASP A 135 13.71 -6.51 -10.01
C ASP A 135 12.55 -5.85 -9.28
N HIS A 136 11.83 -6.65 -8.49
CA HIS A 136 10.66 -6.19 -7.77
C HIS A 136 10.95 -5.00 -6.83
N GLU A 137 12.10 -4.97 -6.16
CA GLU A 137 12.41 -3.90 -5.21
C GLU A 137 12.57 -2.55 -5.93
N GLY A 138 13.31 -2.53 -7.04
CA GLY A 138 13.44 -1.33 -7.87
C GLY A 138 12.11 -0.90 -8.49
N VAL A 139 11.27 -1.85 -8.92
CA VAL A 139 9.93 -1.55 -9.46
C VAL A 139 9.03 -0.90 -8.41
N GLU A 140 9.05 -1.38 -7.17
CA GLU A 140 8.26 -0.79 -6.08
C GLU A 140 8.72 0.65 -5.74
N ARG A 141 10.02 0.95 -5.87
CA ARG A 141 10.55 2.31 -5.68
C ARG A 141 10.07 3.30 -6.74
N ASP A 142 9.75 2.81 -7.92
CA ASP A 142 9.24 3.61 -9.03
C ASP A 142 7.71 3.82 -8.97
N ARG A 143 7.01 3.17 -8.03
CA ARG A 143 5.59 3.46 -7.83
C ARG A 143 5.38 4.91 -7.40
N THR A 144 4.32 5.52 -7.91
CA THR A 144 4.02 6.94 -7.76
C THR A 144 2.52 7.21 -7.77
N ASP A 145 2.14 8.48 -7.68
CA ASP A 145 0.74 8.90 -7.76
C ASP A 145 0.19 8.86 -9.19
N GLU A 146 -1.14 8.80 -9.33
CA GLU A 146 -1.81 8.70 -10.63
C GLU A 146 -1.36 9.79 -11.60
N ARG A 147 -1.28 11.04 -11.12
CA ARG A 147 -0.94 12.19 -11.96
C ARG A 147 0.46 12.03 -12.53
N THR A 148 1.43 11.73 -11.69
CA THR A 148 2.83 11.55 -12.07
C THR A 148 3.01 10.33 -12.98
N ALA A 149 2.30 9.23 -12.70
CA ALA A 149 2.33 8.04 -13.55
C ALA A 149 1.69 8.31 -14.92
N ARG A 150 0.60 9.07 -15.00
CA ARG A 150 0.01 9.48 -16.30
C ARG A 150 0.96 10.38 -17.09
N GLU A 151 1.57 11.37 -16.44
CA GLU A 151 2.58 12.23 -17.07
C GLU A 151 3.78 11.41 -17.60
N GLY A 152 4.28 10.47 -16.78
CA GLY A 152 5.35 9.54 -17.17
C GLY A 152 4.94 8.63 -18.33
N PHE A 153 3.73 8.07 -18.30
CA PHE A 153 3.21 7.22 -19.36
C PHE A 153 3.10 7.96 -20.70
N GLU A 154 2.56 9.19 -20.69
CA GLU A 154 2.50 10.06 -21.88
C GLU A 154 3.90 10.37 -22.42
N TRP A 155 4.85 10.65 -21.51
CA TRP A 155 6.24 10.91 -21.89
C TRP A 155 6.90 9.68 -22.51
N VAL A 156 6.74 8.49 -21.91
CA VAL A 156 7.30 7.22 -22.37
C VAL A 156 6.70 6.84 -23.72
N ARG A 157 5.37 6.84 -23.84
CA ARG A 157 4.68 6.45 -25.08
C ARG A 157 4.98 7.39 -26.24
N GLY A 158 5.31 8.65 -25.97
CA GLY A 158 5.72 9.63 -26.98
C GLY A 158 7.10 9.36 -27.57
N ARG A 159 7.89 8.45 -26.99
CA ARG A 159 9.23 8.10 -27.48
C ARG A 159 9.14 7.13 -28.64
N ARG A 160 9.58 7.59 -29.82
CA ARG A 160 9.65 6.78 -31.05
C ARG A 160 10.45 5.48 -30.92
N ILE A 161 11.43 5.43 -30.02
CA ILE A 161 12.30 4.27 -29.82
C ILE A 161 11.68 3.23 -28.88
N ILE A 162 10.70 3.61 -28.05
CA ILE A 162 10.10 2.72 -27.05
C ILE A 162 8.98 1.94 -27.73
N PRO A 163 9.09 0.60 -27.87
CA PRO A 163 8.10 -0.19 -28.61
C PRO A 163 6.78 -0.38 -27.85
N GLY A 164 6.78 -0.22 -26.53
CA GLY A 164 5.60 -0.40 -25.71
C GLY A 164 5.67 0.36 -24.39
N ALA A 165 4.52 0.77 -23.89
CA ALA A 165 4.35 1.40 -22.60
C ALA A 165 3.09 0.85 -21.93
N ARG A 166 3.12 0.67 -20.60
CA ARG A 166 1.97 0.29 -19.78
C ARG A 166 1.85 1.26 -18.62
N LEU A 167 0.64 1.75 -18.41
CA LEU A 167 0.25 2.39 -17.18
C LEU A 167 -0.44 1.35 -16.32
N MET A 168 0.08 1.11 -15.13
CA MET A 168 -0.39 0.11 -14.19
C MET A 168 -0.88 0.76 -12.90
N ARG A 169 -1.83 0.11 -12.24
CA ARG A 169 -2.26 0.40 -10.87
C ARG A 169 -2.24 -0.92 -10.09
N GLY A 170 -1.40 -1.01 -9.06
CA GLY A 170 -1.09 -2.32 -8.47
C GLY A 170 -0.47 -3.22 -9.55
N ASP A 171 -1.06 -4.39 -9.76
CA ASP A 171 -0.66 -5.35 -10.80
C ASP A 171 -1.55 -5.29 -12.05
N VAL A 172 -2.52 -4.36 -12.08
CA VAL A 172 -3.50 -4.24 -13.16
C VAL A 172 -3.01 -3.26 -14.21
N ILE A 173 -3.04 -3.66 -15.48
CA ILE A 173 -2.78 -2.76 -16.61
C ILE A 173 -4.03 -1.90 -16.85
N VAL A 174 -3.91 -0.60 -16.64
CA VAL A 174 -4.99 0.38 -16.84
C VAL A 174 -4.97 0.97 -18.25
N ALA A 175 -3.78 1.12 -18.85
CA ALA A 175 -3.61 1.49 -20.24
C ALA A 175 -2.36 0.85 -20.83
N GLU A 176 -2.40 0.51 -22.11
CA GLU A 176 -1.25 -0.03 -22.84
C GLU A 176 -1.12 0.67 -24.20
N HIS A 177 0.10 1.04 -24.54
CA HIS A 177 0.50 1.48 -25.86
C HIS A 177 1.49 0.47 -26.43
N ARG A 178 1.30 0.10 -27.69
CA ARG A 178 2.29 -0.63 -28.47
C ARG A 178 2.50 0.11 -29.78
N ALA A 179 3.75 0.42 -30.09
CA ALA A 179 4.10 0.93 -31.38
C ALA A 179 3.75 -0.13 -32.44
N PRO A 180 3.17 0.26 -33.58
CA PRO A 180 2.93 -0.67 -34.66
C PRO A 180 4.25 -1.30 -35.08
N LEU A 181 4.27 -2.65 -35.18
CA LEU A 181 5.40 -3.38 -35.75
C LEU A 181 5.70 -2.76 -37.10
N ARG A 182 6.85 -2.11 -37.24
CA ARG A 182 7.34 -1.69 -38.56
C ARG A 182 7.68 -2.97 -39.30
N GLY A 183 6.73 -3.44 -40.11
CA GLY A 183 6.94 -4.55 -41.04
C GLY A 183 8.22 -4.30 -41.83
N ARG A 184 9.14 -5.25 -41.72
CA ARG A 184 10.21 -5.44 -42.70
C ARG A 184 9.79 -6.59 -43.60
#